data_AF-A0A0G1P4I3-F1
#
_entry.id   AF-A0A0G1P4I3-F1
#
_cell.length_a   1.000
_cell.length_b   1.000
_cell.length_c   1.000
_cell.angle_alpha   90.00
_cell.angle_beta   90.00
_cell.angle_gamma   90.00
#
_symmetry.space_group_name_H-M   'P 1'
#
loop_
_entity.id
_entity.type
_entity.pdbx_description
1 polymer ?
#
loop_
_entity_poly.entity_id
_entity_poly.type
_entity_poly.pdbx_seq_one_letter_code
_entity_poly.pdbx_strand_id
1 'polypeptide(L)'
;MTRVKNSPVKRARHKKVLARTSGFRMTKNRLWKVAHEAYLHALDYSFQGRKDRKSDFRALWILRLNAALRAIDPALTYSRFIPLLKTKQITLNRKVLADIATSDPETFAKIVEKVR
;
A
#
# COMPACT_ATOMS: atom_id res chain seq x y z
N MET A 1 -14.84 52.62 8.90
CA MET A 1 -14.06 51.38 8.66
C MET A 1 -13.22 51.53 7.40
N THR A 2 -11.97 51.08 7.40
CA THR A 2 -11.06 51.16 6.25
C THR A 2 -11.22 49.95 5.31
N ARG A 3 -11.21 50.18 3.99
CA ARG A 3 -11.31 49.11 2.97
C ARG A 3 -9.99 48.34 2.85
N VAL A 4 -9.98 47.05 3.20
CA VAL A 4 -8.82 46.15 3.04
C VAL A 4 -8.92 45.35 1.73
N LYS A 5 -7.83 45.24 0.96
CA LYS A 5 -7.76 44.52 -0.33
C LYS A 5 -6.91 43.23 -0.21
N ASN A 6 -7.40 42.11 -0.77
CA ASN A 6 -6.79 40.77 -0.61
C ASN A 6 -6.09 40.19 -1.86
N SER A 7 -5.74 41.02 -2.85
CA SER A 7 -5.16 40.56 -4.12
C SER A 7 -3.88 39.70 -3.99
N PRO A 8 -2.82 40.13 -3.26
CA PRO A 8 -1.58 39.35 -3.18
C PRO A 8 -1.76 38.01 -2.45
N VAL A 9 -2.56 37.99 -1.39
CA VAL A 9 -2.86 36.78 -0.60
C VAL A 9 -3.59 35.73 -1.45
N LYS A 10 -4.56 36.17 -2.27
CA LYS A 10 -5.27 35.29 -3.21
C LYS A 10 -4.32 34.64 -4.21
N ARG A 11 -3.39 35.42 -4.79
CA ARG A 11 -2.40 34.90 -5.76
C ARG A 11 -1.46 33.89 -5.13
N ALA A 12 -1.00 34.14 -3.90
CA ALA A 12 -0.14 33.21 -3.15
C ALA A 12 -0.85 31.87 -2.90
N ARG A 13 -2.13 31.90 -2.47
CA ARG A 13 -2.94 30.68 -2.27
C ARG A 13 -3.08 29.87 -3.56
N HIS A 14 -3.32 30.53 -4.69
CA HIS A 14 -3.47 29.85 -5.98
C HIS A 14 -2.16 29.18 -6.42
N LYS A 15 -1.03 29.87 -6.27
CA LYS A 15 0.30 29.30 -6.56
C LYS A 15 0.60 28.05 -5.72
N LYS A 16 0.21 28.04 -4.43
CA LYS A 16 0.40 26.88 -3.56
C LYS A 16 -0.35 25.63 -4.05
N VAL A 17 -1.57 25.80 -4.57
CA VAL A 17 -2.35 24.68 -5.14
C VAL A 17 -1.73 24.21 -6.45
N LEU A 18 -1.40 25.13 -7.36
CA LEU A 18 -0.80 24.78 -8.66
C LEU A 18 0.57 24.10 -8.52
N ALA A 19 1.36 24.48 -7.51
CA ALA A 19 2.62 23.80 -7.20
C ALA A 19 2.40 22.33 -6.79
N ARG A 20 1.29 22.02 -6.09
CA ARG A 20 0.94 20.65 -5.69
C ARG A 20 0.34 19.83 -6.84
N THR A 21 -0.24 20.48 -7.85
CA THR A 21 -0.87 19.80 -9.00
C THR A 21 -0.06 19.86 -10.29
N SER A 22 1.23 20.21 -10.24
CA SER A 22 2.09 20.43 -11.41
C SER A 22 2.11 19.27 -12.41
N GLY A 23 2.09 18.03 -11.91
CA GLY A 23 2.07 16.81 -12.73
C GLY A 23 0.69 16.38 -13.25
N PHE A 24 -0.38 17.12 -12.95
CA PHE A 24 -1.73 16.72 -13.37
C PHE A 24 -1.97 17.02 -14.86
N ARG A 25 -2.73 16.13 -15.51
CA ARG A 25 -2.98 16.19 -16.95
C ARG A 25 -3.83 17.40 -17.36
N MET A 26 -3.55 17.95 -18.55
CA MET A 26 -4.30 19.03 -19.20
C MET A 26 -4.42 20.31 -18.35
N THR A 27 -5.63 20.71 -17.97
CA THR A 27 -5.91 21.97 -17.28
C THR A 27 -5.79 21.86 -15.76
N LYS A 28 -5.70 20.64 -15.22
CA LYS A 28 -5.62 20.34 -13.78
C LYS A 28 -4.31 20.82 -13.12
N ASN A 29 -3.33 21.26 -13.90
CA ASN A 29 -2.09 21.89 -13.43
C ASN A 29 -1.98 23.39 -13.75
N ARG A 30 -2.94 23.96 -14.50
CA ARG A 30 -2.89 25.36 -15.00
C ARG A 30 -4.02 26.23 -14.47
N LEU A 31 -5.26 25.75 -14.50
CA LEU A 31 -6.44 26.51 -14.10
C LEU A 31 -6.72 26.29 -12.61
N TRP A 32 -6.74 27.36 -11.81
CA TRP A 32 -6.88 27.23 -10.35
C TRP A 32 -8.13 26.48 -9.89
N LYS A 33 -9.31 26.74 -10.48
CA LYS A 33 -10.56 26.07 -10.09
C LYS A 33 -10.47 24.55 -10.30
N VAL A 34 -10.14 24.15 -11.51
CA VAL A 34 -10.00 22.74 -11.91
C VAL A 34 -8.85 22.05 -11.15
N ALA A 35 -7.73 22.75 -10.93
CA ALA A 35 -6.63 22.25 -10.13
C ALA A 35 -7.03 22.04 -8.67
N HIS A 36 -7.84 22.94 -8.10
CA HIS A 36 -8.30 22.82 -6.72
C HIS A 36 -9.23 21.63 -6.53
N GLU A 37 -10.19 21.42 -7.44
CA GLU A 37 -11.07 20.24 -7.44
C GLU A 37 -10.26 18.95 -7.54
N ALA A 38 -9.34 18.86 -8.51
CA ALA A 38 -8.47 17.70 -8.66
C ALA A 38 -7.58 17.47 -7.43
N TYR A 39 -7.10 18.54 -6.81
CA TYR A 39 -6.29 18.48 -5.59
C TYR A 39 -7.06 17.89 -4.42
N LEU A 40 -8.34 18.28 -4.23
CA LEU A 40 -9.18 17.74 -3.16
C LEU A 40 -9.42 16.24 -3.36
N HIS A 41 -9.80 15.81 -4.56
CA HIS A 41 -9.95 14.38 -4.87
C HIS A 41 -8.67 13.59 -4.66
N ALA A 42 -7.51 14.14 -5.06
CA ALA A 42 -6.23 13.49 -4.85
C ALA A 42 -5.89 13.30 -3.36
N LEU A 43 -6.30 14.23 -2.49
CA LEU A 43 -6.14 14.07 -1.04
C LEU A 43 -7.02 12.94 -0.49
N ASP A 44 -8.28 12.88 -0.92
CA ASP A 44 -9.21 11.84 -0.49
C ASP A 44 -8.73 10.46 -0.93
N TYR A 45 -8.31 10.33 -2.20
CA TYR A 45 -7.70 9.11 -2.71
C TYR A 45 -6.40 8.76 -2.01
N SER A 46 -5.56 9.74 -1.65
CA SER A 46 -4.36 9.46 -0.86
C SER A 46 -4.69 8.93 0.53
N PHE A 47 -5.75 9.44 1.17
CA PHE A 47 -6.19 8.93 2.46
C PHE A 47 -6.68 7.50 2.35
N GLN A 48 -7.54 7.21 1.38
CA GLN A 48 -8.08 5.88 1.14
C GLN A 48 -6.99 4.90 0.72
N GLY A 49 -6.14 5.27 -0.25
CA GLY A 49 -5.03 4.44 -0.73
C GLY A 49 -4.00 4.08 0.35
N ARG A 50 -3.81 4.91 1.40
CA ARG A 50 -2.98 4.52 2.56
C ARG A 50 -3.57 3.36 3.36
N LYS A 51 -4.90 3.24 3.42
CA LYS A 51 -5.59 2.12 4.06
C LYS A 51 -5.53 0.88 3.16
N ASP A 52 -5.84 1.05 1.88
CA ASP A 52 -5.89 -0.05 0.90
C ASP A 52 -4.52 -0.72 0.71
N ARG A 53 -3.45 0.09 0.63
CA ARG A 53 -2.07 -0.41 0.52
C ARG A 53 -1.71 -1.45 1.58
N LYS A 54 -2.25 -1.33 2.80
CA LYS A 54 -2.00 -2.33 3.87
C LYS A 54 -2.64 -3.68 3.54
N SER A 55 -3.83 -3.67 2.93
CA SER A 55 -4.53 -4.86 2.45
C SER A 55 -3.83 -5.44 1.22
N ASP A 56 -3.44 -4.59 0.26
CA ASP A 56 -2.77 -5.00 -0.98
C ASP A 56 -1.46 -5.75 -0.70
N PHE A 57 -0.62 -5.21 0.19
CA PHE A 57 0.61 -5.90 0.60
C PHE A 57 0.32 -7.23 1.30
N ARG A 58 -0.73 -7.28 2.13
CA ARG A 58 -1.13 -8.53 2.80
C ARG A 58 -1.57 -9.57 1.76
N ALA A 59 -2.37 -9.19 0.77
CA ALA A 59 -2.79 -10.08 -0.31
C ALA A 59 -1.59 -10.59 -1.11
N LEU A 60 -0.63 -9.71 -1.43
CA LEU A 60 0.61 -10.08 -2.11
C LEU A 60 1.43 -11.11 -1.31
N TRP A 61 1.60 -10.91 0.00
CA TRP A 61 2.33 -11.87 0.84
C TRP A 61 1.64 -13.23 0.91
N ILE A 62 0.31 -13.25 0.98
CA ILE A 62 -0.48 -14.49 0.95
C ILE A 62 -0.28 -15.20 -0.38
N LEU A 63 -0.32 -14.47 -1.50
CA LEU A 63 -0.12 -15.04 -2.83
C LEU A 63 1.28 -15.67 -2.96
N ARG A 64 2.33 -14.94 -2.56
CA ARG A 64 3.71 -15.44 -2.57
C ARG A 64 3.88 -16.68 -1.71
N LEU A 65 3.33 -16.66 -0.49
CA LEU A 65 3.38 -17.82 0.40
C LEU A 65 2.65 -19.02 -0.17
N ASN A 66 1.46 -18.82 -0.76
CA ASN A 66 0.71 -19.90 -1.35
C ASN A 66 1.44 -20.52 -2.55
N ALA A 67 2.13 -19.72 -3.35
CA ALA A 67 2.99 -20.21 -4.42
C ALA A 67 4.18 -21.02 -3.88
N ALA A 68 4.89 -20.51 -2.87
CA ALA A 68 6.03 -21.18 -2.27
C ALA A 68 5.65 -22.50 -1.58
N LEU A 69 4.52 -22.53 -0.86
CA LEU A 69 4.02 -23.75 -0.22
C LEU A 69 3.69 -24.83 -1.25
N ARG A 70 3.02 -24.45 -2.35
CA ARG A 70 2.68 -25.39 -3.44
C ARG A 70 3.89 -25.92 -4.19
N ALA A 71 4.99 -25.16 -4.22
CA ALA A 71 6.25 -25.62 -4.82
C ALA A 71 6.92 -26.73 -3.99
N ILE A 72 6.71 -26.74 -2.67
CA ILE A 72 7.22 -27.78 -1.76
C ILE A 72 6.27 -28.98 -1.72
N ASP A 73 4.98 -28.73 -1.49
CA ASP A 73 3.94 -29.76 -1.44
C ASP A 73 2.68 -29.26 -2.16
N PRO A 74 2.28 -29.90 -3.28
CA PRO A 74 1.07 -29.54 -4.01
C PRO A 74 -0.21 -29.56 -3.16
N ALA A 75 -0.26 -30.38 -2.11
CA ALA A 75 -1.43 -30.52 -1.24
C ALA A 75 -1.48 -29.48 -0.09
N LEU A 76 -0.37 -28.80 0.18
CA LEU A 76 -0.28 -27.82 1.25
C LEU A 76 -0.69 -26.43 0.74
N THR A 77 -1.85 -25.98 1.17
CA THR A 77 -2.36 -24.64 0.87
C THR A 77 -2.09 -23.67 2.02
N TYR A 78 -2.03 -22.38 1.70
CA TYR A 78 -1.91 -21.32 2.72
C TYR A 78 -2.99 -21.41 3.82
N SER A 79 -4.23 -21.78 3.48
CA SER A 79 -5.33 -21.91 4.45
C SER A 79 -5.11 -23.02 5.47
N ARG A 80 -4.39 -24.08 5.11
CA ARG A 80 -3.99 -25.16 6.02
C ARG A 80 -2.73 -24.81 6.81
N PHE A 81 -1.77 -24.13 6.18
CA PHE A 81 -0.50 -23.76 6.79
C PHE A 81 -0.63 -22.76 7.95
N ILE A 82 -1.47 -21.74 7.82
CA ILE A 82 -1.61 -20.69 8.85
C ILE A 82 -2.17 -21.21 10.20
N PRO A 83 -3.23 -22.04 10.23
CA PRO A 83 -3.67 -22.68 11.46
C PRO A 83 -2.56 -23.53 12.11
N LEU A 84 -1.81 -24.30 11.32
CA LEU A 84 -0.72 -25.15 11.83
C LEU A 84 0.38 -24.32 12.48
N LEU A 85 0.78 -23.20 11.87
CA LEU A 85 1.73 -22.25 12.48
C LEU A 85 1.25 -21.77 13.86
N LYS A 86 -0.06 -21.48 14.00
CA LYS A 86 -0.65 -21.04 15.26
C LYS A 86 -0.63 -22.17 16.30
N THR A 87 -0.97 -23.40 15.91
CA THR A 87 -0.93 -24.58 16.79
C THR A 87 0.48 -24.84 17.32
N LYS A 88 1.50 -24.66 16.48
CA LYS A 88 2.92 -24.83 16.85
C LYS A 88 3.54 -23.58 17.49
N GLN A 89 2.72 -22.57 17.82
CA GLN A 89 3.12 -21.30 18.48
C GLN A 89 4.20 -20.50 17.74
N ILE A 90 4.31 -20.65 16.41
CA ILE A 90 5.25 -19.87 15.61
C ILE A 90 4.62 -18.51 15.28
N THR A 91 5.06 -17.45 15.95
CA THR A 91 4.51 -16.09 15.85
C THR A 91 5.13 -15.26 14.71
N LEU A 92 5.42 -15.89 13.57
CA LEU A 92 6.00 -15.20 12.41
C LEU A 92 4.94 -14.46 11.59
N ASN A 93 5.25 -13.21 11.25
CA ASN A 93 4.41 -12.39 10.39
C ASN A 93 4.50 -12.83 8.93
N ARG A 94 3.39 -12.67 8.19
CA ARG A 94 3.28 -13.00 6.75
C ARG A 94 4.31 -12.26 5.90
N LYS A 95 4.63 -11.01 6.25
CA LYS A 95 5.68 -10.24 5.59
C LYS A 95 7.01 -10.99 5.63
N VAL A 96 7.42 -11.41 6.82
CA VAL A 96 8.71 -12.09 7.06
C VAL A 96 8.70 -13.46 6.41
N LEU A 97 7.62 -14.22 6.56
CA LEU A 97 7.49 -15.54 5.91
C LEU A 97 7.57 -15.43 4.38
N ALA A 98 6.91 -14.44 3.77
CA ALA A 98 6.95 -14.25 2.32
C ALA A 98 8.32 -13.80 1.81
N ASP A 99 9.06 -13.04 2.63
CA ASP A 99 10.42 -12.61 2.34
C ASP A 99 11.39 -13.80 2.41
N ILE A 100 11.35 -14.58 3.50
CA ILE A 100 12.15 -15.81 3.64
C ILE A 100 11.85 -16.78 2.49
N ALA A 101 10.57 -16.98 2.14
CA ALA A 101 10.19 -17.85 1.02
C ALA A 101 10.80 -17.42 -0.33
N THR A 102 11.15 -16.14 -0.50
CA THR A 102 11.74 -15.63 -1.74
C THR A 102 13.28 -15.59 -1.67
N SER A 103 13.84 -15.17 -0.53
CA SER A 103 15.28 -14.97 -0.36
C SER A 103 16.03 -16.24 0.03
N ASP A 104 15.42 -17.11 0.83
CA ASP A 104 16.02 -18.35 1.31
C ASP A 104 14.97 -19.49 1.36
N PRO A 105 14.77 -20.16 0.21
CA PRO A 105 13.83 -21.28 0.10
C PRO A 105 14.18 -22.47 1.01
N GLU A 106 15.46 -22.69 1.32
CA GLU A 106 15.90 -23.81 2.17
C GLU A 106 15.44 -23.61 3.61
N THR A 107 15.61 -22.40 4.15
CA THR A 107 15.11 -22.07 5.49
C THR A 107 13.58 -22.13 5.52
N PHE A 108 12.90 -21.69 4.46
CA PHE A 108 11.45 -21.81 4.36
C PHE A 108 10.98 -23.27 4.40
N ALA A 109 11.65 -24.18 3.67
CA ALA A 109 11.34 -25.61 3.70
C ALA A 109 11.47 -26.20 5.11
N LYS A 110 12.53 -25.87 5.84
CA LYS A 110 12.70 -26.30 7.25
C LYS A 110 11.59 -25.80 8.16
N ILE A 111 11.06 -24.60 7.92
CA ILE A 111 9.91 -24.07 8.67
C ILE A 111 8.66 -24.89 8.35
N VAL A 112 8.42 -25.20 7.07
CA VAL A 112 7.27 -26.01 6.64
C VAL A 112 7.33 -27.42 7.27
N GLU A 113 8.51 -28.05 7.30
CA GLU A 113 8.70 -29.34 7.96
C GLU A 113 8.42 -29.30 9.46
N LYS A 114 8.89 -28.26 10.17
CA LYS A 114 8.61 -28.09 11.61
C LYS A 114 7.13 -27.85 11.92
N VAL A 115 6.40 -27.26 10.98
CA VAL A 115 4.98 -26.95 11.11
C VAL A 115 4.10 -28.19 10.87
N ARG A 116 4.61 -29.16 10.10
CA ARG A 116 3.98 -30.47 9.92
C ARG A 116 3.84 -31.22 11.25
#